data_AF-A0A172UC33-F1
#
_entry.id   AF-A0A172UC33-F1
#
_cell.length_a   1.000
_cell.length_b   1.000
_cell.length_c   1.000
_cell.angle_alpha   90.00
_cell.angle_beta   90.00
_cell.angle_gamma   90.00
#
_symmetry.space_group_name_H-M   'P 1'
#
loop_
_entity.id
_entity.type
_entity.pdbx_description
1 polymer ?
#
loop_
_entity_poly.entity_id
_entity_poly.type
_entity_poly.pdbx_seq_one_letter_code
_entity_poly.pdbx_strand_id
1 'polypeptide(L)'
;MGEIQKAMIAVLGVFVIGFILVGASKEQSNEEKEAASQIRSLVAMQEMANQKCPKLIQNKTGTQVYFPSKTDTDKATYVTMEWVGEPGSNFKTASCTLHLSLGGVSKLVIDDKVLIDKKI
;
A
#
# COMPACT_ATOMS: atom_id res chain seq x y z
N MET A 1 11.44 59.02 14.19
CA MET A 1 11.06 57.62 14.48
C MET A 1 12.10 57.05 15.44
N GLY A 2 11.71 56.76 16.69
CA GLY A 2 12.64 56.23 17.70
C GLY A 2 13.11 54.83 17.33
N GLU A 3 14.34 54.48 17.69
CA GLU A 3 14.94 53.17 17.36
C GLU A 3 14.07 51.99 17.82
N ILE A 4 13.31 52.18 18.90
CA ILE A 4 12.34 51.23 19.44
C ILE A 4 11.17 50.96 18.46
N GLN A 5 10.66 51.99 17.77
CA GLN A 5 9.60 51.79 16.75
C GLN A 5 10.10 51.04 15.52
N LYS A 6 11.36 51.26 15.10
CA LYS A 6 11.97 50.51 14.00
C LYS A 6 12.15 49.04 14.35
N ALA A 7 12.60 48.74 15.56
CA ALA A 7 12.74 47.37 16.04
C ALA A 7 11.38 46.64 16.11
N MET A 8 10.34 47.32 16.59
CA MET A 8 9.01 46.73 16.74
C MET A 8 8.34 46.41 15.38
N ILE A 9 8.51 47.27 14.37
CA ILE A 9 8.03 47.04 13.00
C ILE A 9 8.77 45.87 12.33
N ALA A 10 10.09 45.75 12.56
CA ALA A 10 10.88 44.66 12.00
C ALA A 10 10.43 43.29 12.55
N VAL A 11 10.19 43.20 13.87
CA VAL A 11 9.71 41.96 14.52
C VAL A 11 8.34 41.56 13.99
N LEU A 12 7.39 42.49 13.90
CA LEU A 12 6.07 42.24 13.33
C LEU A 12 6.14 41.79 11.86
N GLY A 13 7.04 42.38 11.07
CA GLY A 13 7.26 41.98 9.68
C GLY A 13 7.70 40.53 9.53
N VAL A 14 8.63 40.06 10.37
CA VAL A 14 9.09 38.66 10.34
C VAL A 14 7.97 37.69 10.71
N PHE A 15 7.14 38.04 11.71
CA PHE A 15 5.99 37.20 12.06
C PHE A 15 4.97 37.11 10.92
N VAL A 16 4.61 38.23 10.29
CA VAL A 16 3.65 38.23 9.17
C VAL A 16 4.16 37.41 8.00
N ILE A 17 5.43 37.55 7.62
CA ILE A 17 6.03 36.76 6.54
C ILE A 17 6.06 35.27 6.91
N GLY A 18 6.38 34.93 8.16
CA GLY A 18 6.34 33.56 8.66
C GLY A 18 4.95 32.94 8.58
N PHE A 19 3.91 33.67 9.00
CA PHE A 19 2.53 33.20 8.93
C PHE A 19 2.01 33.07 7.50
N ILE A 20 2.41 33.95 6.58
CA ILE A 20 2.07 33.83 5.15
C ILE A 20 2.71 32.58 4.54
N LEU A 21 4.00 32.34 4.80
CA LEU A 21 4.71 31.15 4.30
C LEU A 21 4.10 29.84 4.84
N VAL A 22 3.73 29.81 6.12
CA VAL A 22 3.05 28.63 6.73
C VAL A 22 1.63 28.46 6.19
N GLY A 23 0.90 29.55 5.95
CA GLY A 23 -0.43 29.53 5.33
C GLY A 23 -0.41 28.97 3.91
N ALA A 24 0.56 29.41 3.09
CA ALA A 24 0.76 28.93 1.72
C ALA A 24 1.30 27.49 1.65
N SER A 25 2.05 27.04 2.66
CA SER A 25 2.56 25.67 2.75
C SER A 25 1.50 24.63 3.18
N LYS A 26 0.31 25.09 3.57
CA LYS A 26 -0.80 24.23 4.01
C LYS A 26 -1.67 23.72 2.85
N GLU A 27 -1.50 24.29 1.66
CA GLU A 27 -1.99 23.72 0.41
C GLU A 27 -1.02 22.61 -0.03
N GLN A 28 -1.01 21.50 0.71
CA GLN A 28 -0.60 20.23 0.10
C GLN A 28 -1.50 20.05 -1.12
N SER A 29 -0.87 20.05 -2.30
CA SER A 29 -1.54 19.86 -3.58
C SER A 29 -2.41 18.59 -3.51
N ASN A 30 -3.57 18.59 -4.18
CA ASN A 30 -4.43 17.40 -4.22
C ASN A 30 -3.65 16.15 -4.69
N GLU A 31 -2.63 16.35 -5.54
CA GLU A 31 -1.69 15.32 -5.97
C GLU A 31 -0.89 14.68 -4.81
N GLU A 32 -0.42 15.45 -3.82
CA GLU A 32 0.28 14.89 -2.66
C GLU A 32 -0.66 14.07 -1.76
N LYS A 33 -1.91 14.49 -1.62
CA LYS A 33 -2.92 13.74 -0.85
C LYS A 33 -3.32 12.44 -1.57
N GLU A 34 -3.50 12.50 -2.88
CA GLU A 34 -3.79 11.32 -3.69
C GLU A 34 -2.62 10.34 -3.66
N ALA A 35 -1.38 10.80 -3.85
CA ALA A 35 -0.19 9.96 -3.76
C ALA A 35 -0.05 9.30 -2.37
N ALA A 36 -0.27 10.07 -1.29
CA ALA A 36 -0.26 9.52 0.07
C ALA A 36 -1.39 8.49 0.31
N SER A 37 -2.57 8.71 -0.28
CA SER A 37 -3.70 7.77 -0.19
C SER A 37 -3.44 6.46 -0.93
N GLN A 38 -2.84 6.53 -2.13
CA GLN A 38 -2.48 5.37 -2.95
C GLN A 38 -1.40 4.51 -2.27
N ILE A 39 -0.43 5.12 -1.58
CA ILE A 39 0.57 4.37 -0.83
C ILE A 39 -0.08 3.59 0.32
N ARG A 40 -1.01 4.22 1.06
CA ARG A 40 -1.71 3.55 2.17
C ARG A 40 -2.60 2.41 1.69
N SER A 41 -3.33 2.58 0.60
CA SER A 41 -4.18 1.53 0.04
C SER A 41 -3.34 0.35 -0.45
N LEU A 42 -2.21 0.61 -1.11
CA LEU A 42 -1.27 -0.42 -1.55
C LEU A 42 -0.73 -1.24 -0.37
N VAL A 43 -0.25 -0.56 0.68
CA VAL A 43 0.28 -1.24 1.87
C VAL A 43 -0.81 -2.09 2.54
N ALA A 44 -2.02 -1.54 2.69
CA ALA A 44 -3.15 -2.29 3.26
C ALA A 44 -3.52 -3.53 2.42
N MET A 45 -3.52 -3.43 1.09
CA MET A 45 -3.73 -4.58 0.21
C MET A 45 -2.63 -5.63 0.36
N GLN A 46 -1.37 -5.21 0.39
CA GLN A 46 -0.24 -6.12 0.56
C GLN A 46 -0.27 -6.82 1.91
N GLU A 47 -0.53 -6.10 3.00
CA GLU A 47 -0.70 -6.69 4.33
C GLU A 47 -1.82 -7.74 4.33
N MET A 48 -2.96 -7.41 3.73
CA MET A 48 -4.08 -8.34 3.68
C MET A 48 -3.77 -9.57 2.83
N ALA A 49 -3.08 -9.41 1.71
CA ALA A 49 -2.65 -10.52 0.85
C ALA A 49 -1.61 -11.39 1.57
N ASN A 50 -0.63 -10.80 2.26
CA ASN A 50 0.36 -11.50 3.08
C ASN A 50 -0.27 -12.28 4.24
N GLN A 51 -1.43 -11.87 4.74
CA GLN A 51 -2.13 -12.63 5.78
C GLN A 51 -3.06 -13.71 5.22
N LYS A 52 -3.79 -13.42 4.14
CA LYS A 52 -4.83 -14.31 3.60
C LYS A 52 -4.27 -15.37 2.65
N CYS A 53 -3.36 -15.00 1.76
CA CYS A 53 -2.86 -15.89 0.73
C CYS A 53 -2.04 -17.06 1.31
N PRO A 54 -1.09 -16.86 2.24
CA PRO A 54 -0.37 -17.97 2.86
C PRO A 54 -1.27 -18.97 3.59
N LYS A 55 -2.27 -18.47 4.33
CA LYS A 55 -3.25 -19.33 5.01
C LYS A 55 -4.07 -20.15 4.02
N LEU A 56 -4.48 -19.56 2.91
CA LEU A 56 -5.23 -20.28 1.87
C LEU A 56 -4.39 -21.34 1.17
N ILE A 57 -3.13 -21.04 0.87
CA ILE A 57 -2.20 -22.01 0.28
C ILE A 57 -1.99 -23.16 1.28
N GLN A 58 -1.67 -22.87 2.54
CA GLN A 58 -1.52 -23.89 3.58
C GLN A 58 -2.78 -24.75 3.74
N ASN A 59 -3.96 -24.16 3.74
CA ASN A 59 -5.21 -24.92 3.84
C ASN A 59 -5.47 -25.85 2.64
N LYS A 60 -4.91 -25.54 1.46
CA LYS A 60 -5.10 -26.33 0.24
C LYS A 60 -3.98 -27.35 0.00
N THR A 61 -2.75 -27.03 0.38
CA THR A 61 -1.56 -27.85 0.10
C THR A 61 -1.00 -28.52 1.35
N GLY A 62 -1.35 -28.03 2.55
CA GLY A 62 -0.70 -28.41 3.81
C GLY A 62 0.68 -27.78 4.02
N THR A 63 1.17 -26.99 3.07
CA THR A 63 2.50 -26.35 3.14
C THR A 63 2.36 -24.88 3.54
N GLN A 64 3.05 -24.49 4.61
CA GLN A 64 3.16 -23.08 5.00
C GLN A 64 4.10 -22.36 4.02
N VAL A 65 3.62 -21.26 3.46
CA VAL A 65 4.46 -20.33 2.68
C VAL A 65 4.68 -19.05 3.48
N TYR A 66 5.80 -18.38 3.26
CA TYR A 66 6.17 -17.17 4.00
C TYR A 66 6.29 -15.97 3.06
N PHE A 67 7.29 -15.98 2.18
CA PHE A 67 7.58 -14.86 1.29
C PHE A 67 7.24 -15.19 -0.16
N PRO A 68 6.51 -14.33 -0.87
CA PRO A 68 6.28 -14.53 -2.29
C PRO A 68 7.59 -14.36 -3.06
N SER A 69 7.79 -15.21 -4.06
CA SER A 69 8.89 -15.11 -5.02
C SER A 69 8.71 -13.89 -5.94
N LYS A 70 7.46 -13.48 -6.18
CA LYS A 70 7.12 -12.33 -7.01
C LYS A 70 5.82 -11.69 -6.53
N THR A 71 5.75 -10.37 -6.63
CA THR A 71 4.54 -9.59 -6.35
C THR A 71 4.26 -8.67 -7.54
N ASP A 72 3.06 -8.75 -8.10
CA ASP A 72 2.54 -7.91 -9.19
C ASP A 72 1.35 -7.09 -8.67
N THR A 73 1.28 -5.81 -9.03
CA THR A 73 0.21 -4.92 -8.53
C THR A 73 0.09 -3.70 -9.42
N ASP A 74 -1.14 -3.25 -9.67
CA ASP A 74 -1.43 -1.98 -10.31
C ASP A 74 -1.39 -0.79 -9.33
N LYS A 75 -1.04 -1.05 -8.07
CA LYS A 75 -0.98 -0.10 -6.95
C LYS A 75 -2.32 0.52 -6.55
N ALA A 76 -3.43 0.09 -7.17
CA ALA A 76 -4.72 0.75 -7.02
C ALA A 76 -5.85 -0.25 -6.72
N THR A 77 -5.93 -1.35 -7.45
CA THR A 77 -7.09 -2.25 -7.42
C THR A 77 -6.74 -3.69 -7.04
N TYR A 78 -5.53 -4.16 -7.34
CA TYR A 78 -5.16 -5.54 -7.08
C TYR A 78 -3.70 -5.74 -6.66
N VAL A 79 -3.46 -6.85 -5.97
CA VAL A 79 -2.12 -7.40 -5.75
C VAL A 79 -2.15 -8.90 -6.00
N THR A 80 -1.24 -9.37 -6.84
CA THR A 80 -1.00 -10.78 -7.10
C THR A 80 0.35 -11.17 -6.52
N MET A 81 0.36 -12.19 -5.69
CA MET A 81 1.57 -12.75 -5.11
C MET A 81 1.77 -14.16 -5.64
N GLU A 82 3.00 -14.49 -6.00
CA GLU A 82 3.39 -15.78 -6.54
C GLU A 82 4.42 -16.44 -5.62
N TRP A 83 4.31 -17.75 -5.41
CA TRP A 83 5.23 -18.58 -4.64
C TRP A 83 5.72 -19.75 -5.47
N VAL A 84 7.00 -20.06 -5.33
CA VAL A 84 7.59 -21.31 -5.80
C VAL A 84 7.77 -22.23 -4.59
N GLY A 85 7.30 -23.47 -4.70
CA GLY A 85 7.42 -24.47 -3.65
C GLY A 85 8.88 -24.90 -3.45
N GLU A 86 9.31 -24.96 -2.20
CA GLU A 86 10.63 -25.49 -1.81
C GLU A 86 10.63 -27.03 -1.90
N PRO A 87 11.81 -27.69 -1.96
CA PRO A 87 11.90 -29.14 -1.91
C PRO A 87 11.19 -29.71 -0.67
N GLY A 88 10.20 -30.58 -0.89
CA GLY A 88 9.33 -31.12 0.18
C GLY A 88 7.98 -30.40 0.34
N SER A 89 7.75 -29.34 -0.44
CA SER A 89 6.42 -28.71 -0.54
C SER A 89 5.45 -29.58 -1.34
N ASN A 90 4.16 -29.51 -1.00
CA ASN A 90 3.10 -30.24 -1.69
C ASN A 90 2.56 -29.51 -2.93
N PHE A 91 3.28 -28.51 -3.42
CA PHE A 91 2.96 -27.74 -4.63
C PHE A 91 4.27 -27.25 -5.27
N LYS A 92 4.24 -26.99 -6.57
CA LYS A 92 5.34 -26.41 -7.35
C LYS A 92 5.20 -24.90 -7.46
N THR A 93 4.03 -24.43 -7.82
CA THR A 93 3.74 -22.99 -7.96
C THR A 93 2.38 -22.65 -7.36
N ALA A 94 2.29 -21.48 -6.74
CA ALA A 94 1.04 -20.94 -6.25
C ALA A 94 0.96 -19.46 -6.62
N SER A 95 -0.20 -19.00 -7.04
CA SER A 95 -0.49 -17.60 -7.35
C SER A 95 -1.79 -17.20 -6.66
N CYS A 96 -1.78 -16.09 -5.95
CA CYS A 96 -2.92 -15.58 -5.21
C CYS A 96 -3.11 -14.10 -5.55
N THR A 97 -4.28 -13.76 -6.08
CA THR A 97 -4.68 -12.39 -6.37
C THR A 97 -5.70 -11.93 -5.35
N LEU A 98 -5.44 -10.79 -4.74
CA LEU A 98 -6.37 -10.03 -3.92
C LEU A 98 -6.85 -8.82 -4.72
N HIS A 99 -8.15 -8.56 -4.68
CA HIS A 99 -8.76 -7.39 -5.31
C HIS A 99 -9.45 -6.53 -4.26
N LEU A 100 -9.23 -5.21 -4.33
CA LEU A 100 -9.68 -4.25 -3.32
C LEU A 100 -11.20 -4.21 -3.21
N SER A 101 -11.92 -4.23 -4.36
CA SER A 101 -13.39 -4.21 -4.39
C SER A 101 -14.04 -5.41 -3.70
N LEU A 102 -13.35 -6.55 -3.64
CA LEU A 102 -13.82 -7.77 -2.98
C LEU A 102 -13.39 -7.86 -1.51
N GLY A 103 -12.51 -6.96 -1.04
CA GLY A 103 -11.96 -7.01 0.32
C GLY A 103 -11.21 -8.30 0.64
N GLY A 104 -10.71 -9.01 -0.38
CA GLY A 104 -10.10 -10.32 -0.18
C GLY A 104 -9.65 -10.99 -1.48
N VAL A 105 -9.27 -12.26 -1.34
CA VAL A 105 -8.74 -13.07 -2.45
C VAL A 105 -9.81 -13.27 -3.52
N SER A 106 -9.50 -12.76 -4.71
CA SER A 106 -10.29 -12.87 -5.93
C SER A 106 -9.92 -14.12 -6.71
N LYS A 107 -8.63 -14.47 -6.76
CA LYS A 107 -8.12 -15.63 -7.50
C LYS A 107 -7.07 -16.39 -6.71
N LEU A 108 -7.13 -17.72 -6.76
CA LEU A 108 -6.09 -18.60 -6.23
C LEU A 108 -5.84 -19.71 -7.25
N VAL A 109 -4.59 -19.86 -7.67
CA VAL A 109 -4.13 -20.89 -8.60
C VAL A 109 -2.99 -21.65 -7.91
N ILE A 110 -3.03 -22.98 -7.91
CA ILE A 110 -1.95 -23.83 -7.39
C ILE A 110 -1.69 -24.93 -8.41
N ASP A 111 -0.44 -25.11 -8.82
CA ASP A 111 -0.02 -26.08 -9.84
C ASP A 111 -0.89 -26.00 -11.10
N ASP A 112 -1.08 -24.77 -11.61
CA ASP A 112 -1.92 -24.42 -12.75
C ASP A 112 -3.42 -24.73 -12.59
N LYS A 113 -3.86 -25.20 -11.42
CA LYS A 113 -5.27 -25.42 -11.10
C LYS A 113 -5.87 -24.22 -10.42
N VAL A 114 -6.94 -23.68 -11.00
CA VAL A 114 -7.72 -22.59 -10.40
C VAL A 114 -8.59 -23.15 -9.28
N LEU A 115 -8.31 -22.73 -8.04
CA LEU A 115 -9.03 -23.16 -6.83
C LEU A 115 -10.04 -22.13 -6.34
N ILE A 116 -9.79 -20.85 -6.62
CA ILE A 116 -10.69 -19.73 -6.33
C ILE A 116 -10.71 -18.85 -7.56
N ASP A 117 -11.91 -18.51 -8.02
CA ASP A 117 -12.14 -17.52 -9.06
C ASP A 117 -13.44 -16.78 -8.76
N LYS A 118 -13.32 -15.56 -8.23
CA LYS A 118 -14.43 -14.68 -7.91
C LYS A 118 -14.52 -13.59 -8.98
N LYS A 119 -15.73 -13.40 -9.49
CA LYS A 119 -16.03 -12.27 -10.37
C LYS A 119 -15.85 -10.96 -9.61
N ILE A 120 -15.15 -10.03 -10.24
CA ILE A 120 -14.91 -8.65 -9.80
C ILE A 120 -15.96 -7.75 -10.46
#